data_AF-A0A6P0KH88-F1
#
_entry.id   AF-A0A6P0KH88-F1
#
_cell.length_a   1.000
_cell.length_b   1.000
_cell.length_c   1.000
_cell.angle_alpha   90.00
_cell.angle_beta   90.00
_cell.angle_gamma   90.00
#
_symmetry.space_group_name_H-M   'P 1'
#
loop_
_entity.id
_entity.type
_entity.pdbx_description
1 polymer ?
#
loop_
_entity_poly.entity_id
_entity_poly.type
_entity_poly.pdbx_seq_one_letter_code
_entity_poly.pdbx_strand_id
1 'polypeptide(L)'
;MKNLPQPDTSAEISQTITQQIGTYLQTAETFVEAGDHEQALDIYQKVLSLDDQNVPALTQQCLFLNQRNEPESALLACQDLLVAHPENVVALWGLGKANYDMGFYDNALDYYDQALGQSPGYAPAWDGRNAAHRALQDR
;
A
#
# COMPACT_ATOMS: atom_id res chain seq x y z
N MET A 1 11.06 -4.91 -52.32
CA MET A 1 11.63 -4.44 -51.05
C MET A 1 10.56 -4.62 -49.99
N LYS A 2 10.74 -5.54 -49.04
CA LYS A 2 9.77 -5.73 -47.95
C LYS A 2 10.00 -4.57 -46.96
N ASN A 3 8.98 -3.74 -46.74
CA ASN A 3 8.97 -2.85 -45.59
C ASN A 3 8.98 -3.75 -44.35
N LEU A 4 10.09 -3.72 -43.62
CA LEU A 4 10.14 -4.25 -42.26
C LEU A 4 9.16 -3.42 -41.43
N PRO A 5 8.23 -4.04 -40.68
CA PRO A 5 7.40 -3.29 -39.75
C PRO A 5 8.32 -2.53 -38.81
N GLN A 6 8.19 -1.20 -38.78
CA GLN A 6 8.85 -0.40 -37.75
C GLN A 6 8.35 -0.89 -36.40
N PRO A 7 9.21 -1.06 -35.39
CA PRO A 7 8.75 -1.46 -34.07
C PRO A 7 7.70 -0.47 -33.59
N ASP A 8 6.63 -0.99 -33.01
CA ASP A 8 5.60 -0.16 -32.41
C ASP A 8 6.23 0.57 -31.22
N THR A 9 6.52 1.86 -31.41
CA THR A 9 7.16 2.71 -30.42
C THR A 9 6.39 2.71 -29.09
N SER A 10 5.07 2.47 -29.11
CA SER A 10 4.27 2.35 -27.89
C SER A 10 4.61 1.09 -27.08
N ALA A 11 4.87 -0.04 -27.75
CA ALA A 11 5.27 -1.29 -27.12
C ALA A 11 6.70 -1.19 -26.56
N GLU A 12 7.62 -0.56 -27.27
CA GLU A 12 8.99 -0.32 -26.79
C GLU A 12 9.03 0.63 -25.58
N ILE A 13 8.22 1.69 -25.59
CA ILE A 13 8.07 2.60 -24.44
C ILE A 13 7.46 1.86 -23.25
N SER A 14 6.38 1.10 -23.46
CA SER A 14 5.74 0.31 -22.40
C SER A 14 6.70 -0.73 -21.80
N GLN A 15 7.51 -1.38 -22.64
CA GLN A 15 8.51 -2.35 -22.19
C GLN A 15 9.62 -1.65 -21.38
N THR A 16 10.06 -0.47 -21.81
CA THR A 16 11.07 0.32 -21.11
C THR A 16 10.56 0.77 -19.73
N ILE A 17 9.32 1.26 -19.65
CA ILE A 17 8.68 1.66 -18.39
C ILE A 17 8.55 0.46 -17.45
N THR A 18 8.10 -0.70 -17.96
CA THR A 18 7.98 -1.92 -17.17
C THR A 18 9.33 -2.35 -16.59
N GLN A 19 10.39 -2.32 -17.41
CA GLN A 19 11.74 -2.65 -16.96
C GLN A 19 12.25 -1.65 -15.91
N GLN A 20 11.98 -0.36 -16.09
CA GLN A 20 12.35 0.69 -15.15
C GLN A 20 11.65 0.53 -13.80
N ILE A 21 10.34 0.24 -13.80
CA ILE A 21 9.57 -0.08 -12.59
C ILE A 21 10.20 -1.26 -11.86
N GLY A 22 10.52 -2.34 -12.57
CA GLY A 22 11.17 -3.52 -11.97
C GLY A 22 12.49 -3.18 -11.29
N THR A 23 13.34 -2.36 -11.92
CA THR A 23 14.60 -1.90 -11.32
C THR A 23 14.39 -1.03 -10.08
N TYR A 24 13.39 -0.13 -10.11
CA TYR A 24 13.08 0.67 -8.93
C TYR A 24 12.55 -0.18 -7.78
N LEU A 25 11.66 -1.15 -8.04
CA LEU A 25 11.17 -2.04 -7.00
C LEU A 25 12.30 -2.81 -6.31
N GLN A 26 13.25 -3.35 -7.08
CA GLN A 26 14.41 -4.05 -6.53
C GLN A 26 15.33 -3.11 -5.73
N THR A 27 15.47 -1.86 -6.17
CA THR A 27 16.24 -0.84 -5.43
C THR A 27 15.55 -0.48 -4.11
N ALA A 28 14.23 -0.31 -4.12
CA ALA A 28 13.46 0.00 -2.92
C ALA A 28 13.53 -1.15 -1.92
N GLU A 29 13.41 -2.40 -2.37
CA GLU A 29 13.56 -3.59 -1.54
C GLU A 29 14.94 -3.65 -0.87
N THR A 30 16.00 -3.31 -1.60
CA THR A 30 17.37 -3.21 -1.03
C THR A 30 17.45 -2.19 0.11
N PHE A 31 16.79 -1.02 -0.03
CA PHE A 31 16.73 -0.03 1.05
C PHE A 31 15.88 -0.51 2.23
N VAL A 32 14.77 -1.23 1.98
CA VAL A 32 13.96 -1.83 3.05
C VAL A 32 14.77 -2.84 3.85
N GLU A 33 15.53 -3.72 3.18
CA GLU A 33 16.42 -4.70 3.83
C GLU A 33 17.53 -4.03 4.64
N ALA A 34 18.01 -2.87 4.19
CA ALA A 34 18.99 -2.06 4.92
C ALA A 34 18.38 -1.29 6.11
N GLY A 35 17.06 -1.24 6.23
CA GLY A 35 16.34 -0.43 7.23
C GLY A 35 16.20 1.06 6.85
N ASP A 36 16.62 1.43 5.65
CA ASP A 36 16.58 2.80 5.12
C ASP A 36 15.19 3.12 4.55
N HIS A 37 14.17 3.12 5.42
CA HIS A 37 12.76 3.23 5.02
C HIS A 37 12.44 4.53 4.27
N GLU A 38 13.12 5.64 4.56
CA GLU A 38 12.92 6.91 3.83
C GLU A 38 13.40 6.81 2.38
N GLN A 39 14.59 6.23 2.16
CA GLN A 39 15.10 6.02 0.81
C GLN A 39 14.25 5.03 0.02
N ALA A 40 13.75 3.96 0.67
CA ALA A 40 12.80 3.06 0.05
C ALA A 40 11.54 3.81 -0.42
N LEU A 41 11.01 4.71 0.42
CA LEU A 41 9.81 5.49 0.08
C LEU A 41 10.03 6.42 -1.12
N ASP A 42 11.17 7.09 -1.19
CA ASP A 42 11.53 7.95 -2.32
C ASP A 42 11.58 7.15 -3.63
N ILE A 43 12.03 5.89 -3.57
CA ILE A 43 12.03 5.00 -4.73
C ILE A 43 10.61 4.52 -5.06
N TYR A 44 9.78 4.16 -4.08
CA TYR A 44 8.38 3.81 -4.32
C TYR A 44 7.58 4.95 -4.93
N GLN A 45 7.84 6.20 -4.55
CA GLN A 45 7.21 7.38 -5.19
C GLN A 45 7.57 7.50 -6.67
N LYS A 46 8.80 7.13 -7.06
CA LYS A 46 9.18 7.06 -8.48
C LYS A 46 8.41 5.96 -9.21
N VAL A 47 8.19 4.81 -8.58
CA VAL A 47 7.33 3.76 -9.13
C VAL A 47 5.91 4.28 -9.35
N LEU A 48 5.32 4.92 -8.34
CA LEU A 48 3.97 5.47 -8.41
C LEU A 48 3.82 6.60 -9.43
N SER A 49 4.90 7.30 -9.78
CA SER A 49 4.89 8.28 -10.87
C SER A 49 4.84 7.65 -12.27
N LEU A 50 5.22 6.37 -12.39
CA LEU A 50 5.20 5.60 -13.63
C LEU A 50 3.98 4.68 -13.74
N ASP A 51 3.52 4.16 -12.61
CA ASP A 51 2.37 3.28 -12.44
C ASP A 51 1.71 3.59 -11.09
N ASP A 52 0.68 4.43 -11.11
CA ASP A 52 -0.03 4.90 -9.93
C ASP A 52 -0.86 3.82 -9.23
N GLN A 53 -1.05 2.67 -9.89
CA GLN A 53 -1.73 1.49 -9.35
C GLN A 53 -0.77 0.36 -8.97
N ASN A 54 0.53 0.66 -8.86
CA ASN A 54 1.53 -0.35 -8.52
C ASN A 54 1.33 -0.88 -7.08
N VAL A 55 0.76 -2.08 -6.97
CA VAL A 55 0.39 -2.68 -5.68
C VAL A 55 1.56 -2.78 -4.69
N PRO A 56 2.78 -3.23 -5.06
CA PRO A 56 3.92 -3.23 -4.15
C PRO A 56 4.25 -1.84 -3.58
N ALA A 57 4.29 -0.81 -4.42
CA ALA A 57 4.63 0.55 -3.99
C ALA A 57 3.52 1.16 -3.11
N LEU A 58 2.26 1.00 -3.49
CA LEU A 58 1.10 1.44 -2.71
C LEU A 58 1.04 0.73 -1.34
N THR A 59 1.37 -0.56 -1.29
CA THR A 59 1.45 -1.33 -0.02
C THR A 59 2.46 -0.70 0.94
N GLN A 60 3.64 -0.37 0.45
CA GLN A 60 4.69 0.21 1.28
C GLN A 60 4.37 1.64 1.72
N GLN A 61 3.74 2.43 0.85
CA GLN A 61 3.25 3.77 1.21
C GLN A 61 2.18 3.71 2.33
N CYS A 62 1.16 2.85 2.18
CA CYS A 62 0.12 2.63 3.19
C CYS A 62 0.71 2.18 4.54
N LEU A 63 1.65 1.23 4.53
CA LEU A 63 2.33 0.75 5.74
C LEU A 63 3.13 1.85 6.43
N PHE A 64 3.96 2.58 5.68
CA PHE A 64 4.88 3.57 6.24
C PHE A 64 4.16 4.78 6.83
N LEU A 65 3.13 5.29 6.15
CA LEU A 65 2.32 6.41 6.67
C LEU A 65 1.59 6.02 7.97
N ASN A 66 1.12 4.77 8.04
CA ASN A 66 0.57 4.20 9.27
C ASN A 66 1.63 4.11 10.39
N GLN A 67 2.86 3.70 10.09
CA GLN A 67 3.95 3.62 11.08
C GLN A 67 4.39 5.00 11.58
N ARG A 68 4.32 6.03 10.73
CA ARG A 68 4.62 7.42 11.09
C ARG A 68 3.52 8.13 11.85
N ASN A 69 2.39 7.46 12.10
CA ASN A 69 1.24 8.06 12.76
C ASN A 69 0.73 9.32 12.01
N GLU A 70 0.69 9.24 10.68
CA GLU A 70 0.10 10.24 9.78
C GLU A 70 -1.23 9.71 9.24
N PRO A 71 -2.30 9.64 10.05
CA PRO A 71 -3.46 8.82 9.75
C PRO A 71 -4.28 9.32 8.56
N GLU A 72 -4.35 10.63 8.31
CA GLU A 72 -5.04 11.18 7.14
C GLU A 72 -4.34 10.79 5.83
N SER A 73 -3.02 10.91 5.78
CA SER A 73 -2.21 10.49 4.63
C SER A 73 -2.29 8.98 4.43
N ALA A 74 -2.24 8.21 5.52
CA ALA A 74 -2.35 6.76 5.50
C ALA A 74 -3.70 6.31 4.93
N LEU A 75 -4.79 6.98 5.31
CA LEU A 75 -6.13 6.66 4.82
C LEU A 75 -6.20 6.79 3.29
N LEU A 76 -5.65 7.87 2.72
CA LEU A 76 -5.62 8.07 1.26
C LEU A 76 -4.79 6.97 0.57
N ALA A 77 -3.57 6.71 1.04
CA ALA A 77 -2.70 5.71 0.42
C ALA A 77 -3.28 4.28 0.49
N CYS A 78 -3.92 3.93 1.61
CA CYS A 78 -4.56 2.62 1.74
C CYS A 78 -5.86 2.52 0.90
N GLN A 79 -6.56 3.64 0.64
CA GLN A 79 -7.68 3.67 -0.30
C GLN A 79 -7.22 3.46 -1.74
N ASP A 80 -6.15 4.14 -2.17
CA ASP A 80 -5.57 3.94 -3.50
C ASP A 80 -5.13 2.48 -3.70
N LEU A 81 -4.56 1.86 -2.66
CA LEU A 81 -4.23 0.44 -2.66
C LEU A 81 -5.46 -0.46 -2.81
N LEU A 82 -6.60 -0.13 -2.19
CA LEU A 82 -7.84 -0.88 -2.40
C LEU A 82 -8.45 -0.65 -3.78
N VAL A 83 -8.25 0.52 -4.40
CA VAL A 83 -8.65 0.73 -5.80
C VAL A 83 -7.86 -0.21 -6.71
N ALA A 84 -6.54 -0.34 -6.50
CA ALA A 84 -5.70 -1.25 -7.27
C ALA A 84 -5.93 -2.73 -6.91
N HIS A 85 -6.22 -3.04 -5.65
CA HIS A 85 -6.40 -4.40 -5.14
C HIS A 85 -7.48 -4.46 -4.03
N PRO A 86 -8.77 -4.62 -4.38
CA PRO A 86 -9.92 -4.44 -3.48
C PRO A 86 -9.98 -5.31 -2.22
N GLU A 87 -9.24 -6.42 -2.18
CA GLU A 87 -9.23 -7.35 -1.06
C GLU A 87 -7.86 -7.39 -0.37
N ASN A 88 -7.04 -6.36 -0.56
CA ASN A 88 -5.72 -6.30 0.04
C ASN A 88 -5.82 -6.19 1.58
N VAL A 89 -5.39 -7.26 2.27
CA VAL A 89 -5.44 -7.38 3.73
C VAL A 89 -4.65 -6.26 4.43
N VAL A 90 -3.51 -5.85 3.86
CA VAL A 90 -2.68 -4.77 4.43
C VAL A 90 -3.39 -3.43 4.31
N ALA A 91 -4.06 -3.16 3.19
CA ALA A 91 -4.83 -1.95 2.99
C ALA A 91 -6.01 -1.86 3.97
N LEU A 92 -6.78 -2.95 4.12
CA LEU A 92 -7.90 -3.02 5.06
C LEU A 92 -7.42 -2.80 6.50
N TRP A 93 -6.35 -3.48 6.91
CA TRP A 93 -5.75 -3.22 8.22
C TRP A 93 -5.26 -1.78 8.38
N GLY A 94 -4.62 -1.23 7.35
CA GLY A 94 -4.09 0.14 7.36
C GLY A 94 -5.20 1.19 7.48
N LEU A 95 -6.36 0.97 6.84
CA LEU A 95 -7.55 1.81 7.04
C LEU A 95 -8.12 1.68 8.45
N GLY A 96 -8.15 0.46 9.00
CA GLY A 96 -8.54 0.23 10.38
C GLY A 96 -7.65 0.99 11.36
N LYS A 97 -6.33 0.91 11.18
CA LYS A 97 -5.35 1.63 12.02
C LYS A 97 -5.49 3.15 11.90
N ALA A 98 -5.57 3.68 10.68
CA ALA A 98 -5.76 5.11 10.47
C ALA A 98 -7.03 5.63 11.15
N ASN A 99 -8.16 4.91 10.99
CA ASN A 99 -9.42 5.27 11.67
C ASN A 99 -9.30 5.19 13.19
N TYR A 100 -8.62 4.18 13.72
CA TYR A 100 -8.37 4.05 15.16
C TYR A 100 -7.58 5.25 15.70
N ASP A 101 -6.49 5.62 15.02
CA ASP A 101 -5.63 6.75 15.42
C ASP A 101 -6.37 8.09 15.37
N MET A 102 -7.34 8.24 14.46
CA MET A 102 -8.24 9.40 14.40
C MET A 102 -9.41 9.34 15.39
N GLY A 103 -9.55 8.26 16.16
CA GLY A 103 -10.64 8.06 17.11
C GLY A 103 -11.95 7.57 16.47
N PHE A 104 -11.98 7.19 15.20
CA PHE A 104 -13.15 6.60 14.56
C PHE A 104 -13.20 5.08 14.82
N TYR A 105 -13.38 4.69 16.08
CA TYR A 105 -13.24 3.30 16.51
C TYR A 105 -14.26 2.33 15.87
N ASP A 106 -15.49 2.77 15.61
CA ASP A 106 -16.49 1.93 14.91
C ASP A 106 -16.04 1.62 13.47
N ASN A 107 -15.61 2.65 12.72
CA ASN A 107 -15.04 2.45 11.38
C ASN A 107 -13.78 1.58 11.41
N ALA A 108 -12.94 1.73 12.45
CA ALA A 108 -11.75 0.92 12.62
C ALA A 108 -12.11 -0.57 12.74
N LEU A 109 -13.11 -0.90 13.56
CA LEU A 109 -13.62 -2.26 13.70
C LEU A 109 -14.11 -2.83 12.38
N ASP A 110 -14.89 -2.08 11.61
CA ASP A 110 -15.40 -2.53 10.31
C ASP A 110 -14.27 -2.92 9.34
N TYR A 111 -13.20 -2.12 9.29
CA TYR A 111 -12.05 -2.43 8.44
C TYR A 111 -11.19 -3.59 8.97
N TYR A 112 -11.02 -3.71 10.28
CA TYR A 112 -10.34 -4.87 10.87
C TYR A 112 -11.13 -6.16 10.63
N ASP A 113 -12.45 -6.14 10.75
CA ASP A 113 -13.32 -7.28 10.47
C ASP A 113 -13.25 -7.68 8.99
N GLN A 114 -13.20 -6.72 8.07
CA GLN A 114 -12.95 -7.00 6.65
C GLN A 114 -11.57 -7.64 6.42
N ALA A 115 -10.50 -7.10 7.04
CA ALA A 115 -9.16 -7.68 6.93
C ALA A 115 -9.12 -9.13 7.44
N LEU A 116 -9.81 -9.42 8.55
CA LEU A 116 -9.94 -10.76 9.11
C LEU A 116 -10.85 -11.67 8.28
N GLY A 117 -11.84 -11.12 7.58
CA GLY A 117 -12.64 -11.85 6.59
C GLY A 117 -11.78 -12.34 5.42
N GLN A 118 -10.82 -11.53 4.98
CA GLN A 118 -9.88 -11.90 3.90
C GLN A 118 -8.75 -12.81 4.38
N SER A 119 -8.22 -12.57 5.59
CA SER A 119 -7.18 -13.39 6.21
C SER A 119 -7.45 -13.56 7.71
N PRO A 120 -8.14 -14.64 8.12
CA PRO A 120 -8.50 -14.87 9.52
C PRO A 120 -7.30 -14.97 10.47
N GLY A 121 -6.10 -15.28 9.94
CA GLY A 121 -4.85 -15.38 10.69
C GLY A 121 -4.04 -14.09 10.75
N TYR A 122 -4.54 -12.96 10.23
CA TYR A 122 -3.79 -11.71 10.18
C TYR A 122 -3.73 -11.03 11.56
N ALA A 123 -2.71 -11.41 12.35
CA ALA A 123 -2.51 -10.94 13.73
C ALA A 123 -2.64 -9.42 13.92
N PRO A 124 -2.08 -8.54 13.05
CA PRO A 124 -2.22 -7.09 13.23
C PRO A 124 -3.67 -6.60 13.23
N ALA A 125 -4.59 -7.25 12.51
CA ALA A 125 -6.01 -6.89 12.52
C ALA A 125 -6.72 -7.37 13.79
N TRP A 126 -6.36 -8.52 14.35
CA TRP A 126 -6.87 -8.94 15.67
C TRP A 126 -6.44 -7.97 16.77
N ASP A 127 -5.17 -7.57 16.78
CA ASP A 127 -4.64 -6.62 17.75
C ASP A 127 -5.36 -5.26 17.67
N GLY A 128 -5.51 -4.74 16.45
CA GLY A 128 -6.24 -3.49 16.18
C GLY A 128 -7.70 -3.57 16.61
N ARG A 129 -8.40 -4.65 16.24
CA ARG A 129 -9.80 -4.89 16.63
C ARG A 129 -9.98 -4.93 18.14
N ASN A 130 -9.10 -5.63 18.85
CA ASN A 130 -9.13 -5.69 20.31
C ASN A 130 -8.87 -4.31 20.94
N ALA A 131 -7.97 -3.50 20.36
CA ALA A 131 -7.72 -2.14 20.81
C ALA A 131 -8.95 -1.23 20.60
N ALA A 132 -9.57 -1.30 19.42
CA ALA A 132 -10.78 -0.52 19.10
C ALA A 132 -11.95 -0.87 20.03
N HIS A 133 -12.17 -2.16 20.34
CA HIS A 133 -13.19 -2.57 21.32
C HIS A 133 -12.97 -1.98 22.71
N ARG A 134 -11.72 -1.97 23.22
CA ARG A 134 -11.41 -1.35 24.52
C ARG A 134 -11.70 0.14 24.49
N ALA A 135 -11.25 0.83 23.44
CA ALA A 135 -11.45 2.27 23.30
C ALA A 135 -12.93 2.68 23.23
N LEU A 136 -13.81 1.82 22.70
CA LEU A 136 -15.26 2.03 22.73
C LEU A 136 -15.90 1.78 24.10
N GLN A 137 -15.34 0.89 24.92
CA GLN A 137 -15.82 0.62 26.28
C GLN A 137 -15.44 1.73 27.26
N ASP A 138 -14.33 2.42 27.00
CA ASP A 138 -13.81 3.50 27.83
C ASP A 138 -14.40 4.89 27.49
N ARG A 139 -15.38 4.95 26.58
CA ARG A 139 -16.05 6.19 26.10
C ARG A 139 -17.20 6.68 26.97
#